data_AF-T0N9K8-F1
#
_entry.id   AF-T0N9K8-F1
#
_cell.length_a   1.000
_cell.length_b   1.000
_cell.length_c   1.000
_cell.angle_alpha   90.00
_cell.angle_beta   90.00
_cell.angle_gamma   90.00
#
_symmetry.space_group_name_H-M   'P 1'
#
loop_
_entity.id
_entity.type
_entity.pdbx_description
1 polymer ?
#
loop_
_entity_poly.entity_id
_entity_poly.type
_entity_poly.pdbx_seq_one_letter_code
_entity_poly.pdbx_strand_id
1 'polypeptide(L)'
;MVGKGTYRTKEEKARIVMEVLSNSSTISEICRKYNVASSALYRWRDEFIAGGTAAMDHGRSTAEASLLKEINELKGIIGEPAQ
;
A
#
# COMPACT_ATOMS: atom_id res chain seq x y z
N MET A 1 25.63 4.77 17.39
CA MET A 1 24.33 5.26 17.89
C MET A 1 23.23 4.61 17.05
N VAL A 2 22.61 3.54 17.54
CA VAL A 2 21.49 2.89 16.84
C VAL A 2 20.26 3.74 17.10
N GLY A 3 19.81 4.48 16.07
CA GLY A 3 18.61 5.30 16.18
C GLY A 3 17.42 4.42 16.55
N LYS A 4 16.70 4.78 17.62
CA LYS A 4 15.44 4.14 18.01
C LYS A 4 14.52 4.14 16.80
N GLY A 5 14.33 2.98 16.19
CA GLY A 5 13.31 2.77 15.17
C GLY A 5 11.95 2.95 15.84
N THR A 6 11.44 4.18 15.85
CA THR A 6 10.09 4.50 16.31
C THR A 6 9.12 3.66 15.47
N TYR A 7 8.58 2.61 16.06
CA TYR A 7 7.63 1.72 15.42
C TYR A 7 6.33 2.50 15.23
N ARG A 8 6.05 2.90 13.98
CA ARG A 8 4.79 3.55 13.59
C ARG A 8 3.90 2.54 12.87
N THR A 9 2.61 2.59 13.15
CA THR A 9 1.63 1.75 12.45
C THR A 9 1.55 2.14 10.97
N LYS A 10 0.97 1.27 10.16
CA LYS A 10 0.81 1.53 8.71
C LYS A 10 -0.08 2.74 8.48
N GLU A 11 -1.13 2.88 9.28
CA GLU A 11 -2.13 3.94 9.23
C GLU A 11 -1.52 5.30 9.61
N GLU A 12 -0.66 5.32 10.63
CA GLU A 12 0.04 6.53 11.03
C GLU A 12 0.99 7.01 9.92
N LYS A 13 1.77 6.10 9.32
CA LYS A 13 2.65 6.43 8.20
C LYS A 13 1.87 6.99 7.01
N ALA A 14 0.75 6.36 6.65
CA ALA A 14 -0.12 6.82 5.58
C ALA A 14 -0.66 8.24 5.84
N ARG A 15 -1.11 8.53 7.06
CA ARG A 15 -1.59 9.88 7.43
C ARG A 15 -0.51 10.93 7.27
N ILE A 16 0.71 10.65 7.73
CA ILE A 16 1.84 11.57 7.62
C ILE A 16 2.21 11.80 6.16
N VAL A 17 2.26 10.74 5.34
CA VAL A 17 2.54 10.85 3.91
C VAL A 17 1.48 11.68 3.18
N MET A 18 0.19 11.50 3.50
CA MET A 18 -0.87 12.31 2.90
C MET A 18 -0.72 13.80 3.21
N GLU A 19 -0.26 14.17 4.42
CA GLU A 19 0.04 15.57 4.77
C GLU A 19 1.24 16.13 3.98
N VAL A 20 2.22 15.30 3.63
CA VAL A 20 3.31 15.69 2.72
C VAL A 20 2.77 15.97 1.33
N LEU A 21 1.86 15.12 0.83
CA LEU A 21 1.30 15.22 -0.51
C LEU A 21 0.29 16.37 -0.67
N SER A 22 -0.33 16.84 0.42
CA SER A 22 -1.27 17.96 0.39
C SER A 22 -0.59 19.33 0.17
N ASN A 23 0.74 19.40 0.09
CA ASN A 23 1.53 20.63 -0.07
C ASN A 23 1.24 21.73 0.98
N SER A 24 0.60 21.38 2.09
CA SER A 24 0.23 22.32 3.16
C SER A 24 1.39 22.63 4.10
N SER A 25 2.38 21.73 4.17
CA SER A 25 3.53 21.82 5.05
C SER A 25 4.77 21.30 4.32
N THR A 26 5.93 21.87 4.61
CA THR A 26 7.20 21.36 4.09
C THR A 26 7.58 20.04 4.78
N ILE A 27 8.39 19.22 4.10
CA ILE A 27 8.94 17.98 4.67
C ILE A 27 9.66 18.24 6.00
N SER A 28 10.39 19.36 6.12
CA SER A 28 11.10 19.73 7.34
C SER A 28 10.16 20.02 8.52
N GLU A 29 9.02 20.67 8.27
CA GLU A 29 8.01 20.93 9.29
C GLU A 29 7.33 19.63 9.75
N ILE A 30 7.00 18.75 8.81
CA ILE A 30 6.39 17.44 9.09
C ILE A 30 7.37 16.55 9.88
N CYS A 31 8.65 16.53 9.51
CA CYS A 31 9.70 15.82 10.25
C CYS A 31 9.80 16.28 11.71
N ARG A 32 9.70 17.58 11.97
CA ARG A 32 9.70 18.14 13.34
C ARG A 32 8.42 17.81 14.09
N LYS A 33 7.26 18.02 13.45
CA LYS A 33 5.92 17.78 14.02
C LYS A 33 5.75 16.34 14.49
N TYR A 34 6.18 15.38 13.68
CA TYR A 34 6.01 13.97 13.97
C TYR A 34 7.24 13.31 14.58
N ASN A 35 8.35 14.02 14.77
CA ASN A 35 9.64 13.45 15.16
C ASN A 35 10.05 12.27 14.26
N VAL A 36 10.12 12.54 12.95
CA VAL A 36 10.44 11.58 11.90
C VAL A 36 11.69 12.04 11.17
N ALA A 37 12.65 11.14 10.95
CA ALA A 37 13.80 11.41 10.10
C ALA A 37 13.35 11.63 8.64
N SER A 38 13.90 12.65 7.98
CA SER A 38 13.56 12.97 6.59
C SER A 38 13.74 11.78 5.65
N SER A 39 14.79 10.98 5.83
CA SER A 39 15.02 9.75 5.07
C SER A 39 13.89 8.73 5.18
N ALA A 40 13.31 8.57 6.38
CA ALA A 40 12.17 7.68 6.59
C ALA A 40 10.91 8.22 5.91
N LEU A 41 10.70 9.54 5.95
CA LEU A 41 9.54 10.18 5.35
C LEU A 41 9.58 10.11 3.81
N TYR A 42 10.75 10.33 3.20
CA TYR A 42 10.95 10.12 1.77
C TYR A 42 10.65 8.68 1.36
N ARG A 43 11.20 7.70 2.10
CA ARG A 43 10.94 6.28 1.83
C ARG A 43 9.45 5.94 1.90
N TRP A 44 8.74 6.40 2.94
CA TRP A 44 7.31 6.13 3.07
C TRP A 44 6.49 6.79 1.97
N ARG A 45 6.85 8.01 1.55
CA ARG A 45 6.20 8.69 0.42
C ARG A 45 6.35 7.87 -0.86
N ASP A 46 7.56 7.41 -1.15
CA ASP A 46 7.85 6.67 -2.37
C ASP A 46 7.15 5.30 -2.36
N GLU A 47 7.16 4.59 -1.22
CA GLU A 47 6.42 3.34 -1.02
C GLU A 47 4.91 3.53 -1.17
N PHE A 48 4.35 4.63 -0.65
CA PHE A 48 2.92 4.93 -0.72
C PHE A 48 2.48 5.25 -2.15
N ILE A 49 3.25 6.06 -2.89
CA ILE A 49 2.97 6.38 -4.29
C ILE A 49 3.08 5.11 -5.15
N ALA A 50 4.17 4.34 -5.01
CA ALA A 50 4.38 3.11 -5.76
C ALA A 50 3.25 2.09 -5.50
N GLY A 51 2.88 1.89 -4.23
CA GLY A 51 1.78 1.01 -3.85
C GLY A 51 0.42 1.50 -4.37
N GLY A 52 0.18 2.82 -4.32
CA GLY A 52 -1.04 3.43 -4.85
C GLY A 52 -1.15 3.28 -6.37
N THR A 53 -0.07 3.52 -7.12
CA THR A 53 -0.04 3.35 -8.58
C THR A 53 -0.20 1.88 -8.96
N ALA A 54 0.49 0.95 -8.29
CA ALA A 54 0.34 -0.48 -8.54
C ALA A 54 -1.10 -0.96 -8.28
N ALA A 55 -1.78 -0.41 -7.27
CA ALA A 55 -3.18 -0.72 -7.00
C ALA A 55 -4.14 -0.21 -8.11
N MET A 56 -3.75 0.83 -8.87
CA MET A 56 -4.53 1.35 -10.00
C MET A 56 -4.37 0.50 -11.27
N ASP A 57 -3.20 -0.11 -11.49
CA ASP A 57 -2.99 -1.07 -12.58
C ASP A 57 -3.84 -2.35 -12.41
N HIS A 58 -4.16 -2.68 -11.15
CA HIS A 58 -5.02 -3.81 -10.80
C HIS A 58 -6.47 -3.36 -10.60
N GLY A 59 -7.11 -2.90 -11.68
CA GLY A 59 -8.57 -2.80 -11.73
C GLY A 59 -9.17 -4.16 -11.38
N ARG A 60 -9.70 -4.29 -10.14
CA ARG A 60 -10.22 -5.53 -9.54
C ARG A 60 -9.24 -6.71 -9.66
N SER A 61 -8.26 -6.76 -8.76
CA SER A 61 -7.36 -7.88 -8.44
C SER A 61 -7.23 -8.91 -9.56
N THR A 62 -6.21 -8.75 -10.40
CA THR A 62 -5.82 -9.76 -11.40
C THR A 62 -5.62 -11.13 -10.76
N ALA A 63 -5.22 -11.21 -9.48
CA ALA A 63 -5.13 -12.44 -8.71
C ALA A 63 -6.51 -13.04 -8.42
N GLU A 64 -7.51 -12.24 -8.05
CA GLU A 64 -8.89 -12.70 -7.85
C GLU A 64 -9.52 -13.12 -9.18
N ALA A 65 -9.26 -12.39 -10.26
CA ALA A 65 -9.67 -12.75 -11.61
C ALA A 65 -9.00 -14.05 -12.09
N SER A 66 -7.70 -14.25 -11.80
CA SER A 66 -6.99 -15.49 -12.12
C SER A 66 -7.50 -16.67 -11.28
N LEU A 67 -7.75 -16.46 -9.98
CA LEU A 67 -8.34 -17.46 -9.09
C LEU A 67 -9.77 -17.82 -9.52
N LEU A 68 -10.59 -16.84 -9.92
CA LEU A 68 -11.94 -17.08 -10.44
C LEU A 68 -11.90 -17.86 -11.76
N LYS A 69 -10.94 -17.54 -12.64
CA LYS A 69 -10.71 -18.27 -13.88
C LYS A 69 -10.33 -19.73 -13.58
N GLU A 70 -9.40 -19.94 -12.65
CA GLU A 70 -8.97 -21.28 -12.25
C GLU A 70 -10.10 -22.07 -11.57
N ILE A 71 -10.90 -21.43 -10.70
CA ILE A 71 -12.11 -22.03 -10.12
C ILE A 71 -13.10 -22.44 -11.22
N ASN A 72 -13.30 -21.60 -12.25
CA ASN A 72 -14.23 -21.90 -13.32
C ASN A 72 -13.73 -23.04 -14.23
N GLU A 73 -12.42 -23.08 -14.52
CA GLU A 73 -11.79 -24.18 -15.26
C GLU A 73 -11.89 -25.50 -14.49
N LEU A 74 -11.59 -25.49 -13.19
CA LEU A 74 -11.72 -26.67 -12.32
C LEU A 74 -13.18 -27.15 -12.23
N LYS A 75 -14.15 -26.24 -12.10
CA LYS A 75 -15.58 -26.58 -12.11
C LYS A 75 -16.03 -27.18 -13.45
N GLY A 76 -15.51 -26.68 -14.57
CA GLY A 76 -15.80 -27.22 -15.90
C GLY A 76 -15.22 -28.62 -16.12
N ILE A 77 -14.07 -28.92 -15.53
CA ILE A 77 -13.43 -30.26 -15.59
C ILE A 77 -14.15 -31.27 -14.69
N ILE A 78 -14.58 -30.84 -13.50
CA ILE A 78 -15.25 -31.72 -12.53
C ILE A 78 -16.66 -32.09 -12.98
N GLY A 79 -17.29 -31.28 -13.84
CA GLY A 79 -18.54 -31.60 -14.52
C GLY A 79 -19.53 -32.27 -13.58
N GLU A 80 -20.10 -31.53 -12.62
CA GLU A 80 -21.18 -32.08 -11.81
C GLU A 80 -22.25 -32.66 -12.76
N PRO A 81 -22.50 -33.99 -12.73
CA PRO A 81 -23.78 -34.47 -13.20
C PRO A 81 -24.78 -33.94 -12.19
N ALA A 82 -25.55 -32.92 -12.57
CA ALA A 82 -26.74 -32.55 -11.86
C ALA A 82 -27.60 -33.82 -11.64
N GLN A 83 -27.74 -34.22 -10.38
CA GLN A 83 -28.80 -35.11 -9.91
C GLN A 83 -29.81 -34.27 -9.13
#